data_AF-A0A426ULQ7-F1
#
_entry.id   AF-A0A426ULQ7-F1
#
_cell.length_a   1.000
_cell.length_b   1.000
_cell.length_c   1.000
_cell.angle_alpha   90.00
_cell.angle_beta   90.00
_cell.angle_gamma   90.00
#
_symmetry.space_group_name_H-M   'P 1'
#
loop_
_entity.id
_entity.type
_entity.pdbx_description
1 polymer ?
#
loop_
_entity_poly.entity_id
_entity_poly.type
_entity_poly.pdbx_seq_one_letter_code
_entity_poly.pdbx_strand_id
1 'polypeptide(L)' 'MTLFLGLGIAGLVLLVLALVFDGVLEGLLDGVGALEGLFDGLLSLPVIAGFVSMLGFGGAIVLGTTGLGAGAAAVVGA' A
#
# COMPACT_ATOMS: atom_id res chain seq x y z
N MET A 1 -16.94 5.73 -6.29
CA MET A 1 -15.85 6.55 -5.70
C MET A 1 -15.51 6.12 -4.29
N THR A 2 -16.50 5.96 -3.39
CA THR A 2 -16.29 5.59 -1.98
C THR A 2 -15.49 4.31 -1.77
N LEU A 3 -15.71 3.28 -2.60
CA LEU A 3 -14.97 2.01 -2.54
C LEU A 3 -13.47 2.19 -2.78
N PHE A 4 -13.09 2.89 -3.85
CA PHE A 4 -11.70 3.19 -4.17
C PHE A 4 -11.05 4.08 -3.11
N LEU A 5 -11.76 5.11 -2.63
CA LEU A 5 -11.22 5.98 -1.58
C LEU A 5 -11.00 5.22 -0.27
N GLY A 6 -11.94 4.35 0.11
CA GLY A 6 -11.80 3.47 1.27
C GLY A 6 -10.62 2.50 1.12
N LEU A 7 -10.42 1.94 -0.07
CA LEU A 7 -9.27 1.08 -0.36
C LEU A 7 -7.94 1.84 -0.25
N GLY A 8 -7.90 3.08 -0.72
CA GLY A 8 -6.70 3.93 -0.66
C GLY A 8 -6.31 4.25 0.78
N ILE A 9 -7.30 4.65 1.58
CA ILE A 9 -7.12 4.90 3.02
C ILE A 9 -6.70 3.62 3.75
N ALA A 10 -7.34 2.49 3.47
CA ALA A 10 -6.98 1.22 4.08
C ALA A 10 -5.54 0.81 3.75
N GLY A 11 -5.13 0.93 2.48
CA GLY A 11 -3.75 0.70 2.05
C GLY A 11 -2.75 1.62 2.76
N LEU A 12 -3.08 2.91 2.92
CA LEU A 12 -2.23 3.85 3.64
C LEU A 12 -2.10 3.50 5.13
N VAL A 13 -3.20 3.14 5.80
CA VAL A 13 -3.18 2.71 7.20
C VAL A 13 -2.34 1.44 7.35
N LEU A 14 -2.52 0.46 6.46
CA LEU A 14 -1.70 -0.75 6.46
C LEU A 14 -0.22 -0.45 6.22
N LEU A 15 0.10 0.50 5.34
CA LEU A 15 1.48 0.91 5.07
C LEU A 15 2.11 1.52 6.33
N VAL A 16 1.41 2.45 6.98
CA VAL A 16 1.89 3.06 8.23
C VAL A 16 2.09 2.01 9.31
N LEU A 17 1.13 1.09 9.49
CA LEU A 17 1.28 0.00 10.44
C LEU A 17 2.48 -0.89 10.09
N ALA A 18 2.61 -1.28 8.83
CA ALA A 18 3.70 -2.14 8.38
C ALA A 18 5.06 -1.50 8.64
N LEU A 19 5.26 -0.22 8.30
CA LEU A 19 6.50 0.50 8.57
C LEU A 19 6.79 0.65 10.07
N VAL A 20 5.76 0.87 10.89
CA VAL A 20 5.92 0.94 12.35
C VAL A 20 6.33 -0.43 12.91
N PHE A 21 5.66 -1.50 12.50
CA PHE A 21 6.00 -2.85 12.95
C PHE A 21 7.40 -3.25 12.50
N ASP A 22 7.77 -2.97 11.25
CA ASP A 22 9.08 -3.26 10.68
C ASP A 22 10.19 -2.53 11.46
N GLY A 23 10.06 -1.21 11.63
CA GLY A 23 11.04 -0.42 12.40
C GLY A 23 11.10 -0.78 13.89
N VAL A 24 9.98 -1.18 14.52
CA VAL A 24 9.95 -1.62 15.92
C VAL A 24 10.57 -3.01 16.09
N LEU A 25 10.27 -3.96 15.19
CA LEU A 25 10.86 -5.30 15.22
C LEU A 25 12.36 -5.23 14.96
N GLU A 26 12.78 -4.50 13.94
CA GLU A 26 14.20 -4.35 13.59
C GLU A 26 14.96 -3.63 14.71
N GLY A 27 14.41 -2.55 15.29
CA GLY A 27 14.99 -1.86 16.44
C GLY A 27 15.05 -2.69 17.73
N LEU A 28 14.17 -3.69 17.90
CA LEU A 28 14.20 -4.64 19.02
C LEU A 28 15.14 -5.82 18.76
N LEU A 29 15.41 -6.15 17.49
CA LEU A 29 16.16 -7.33 17.04
C LEU A 29 17.53 -7.01 16.44
N ASP A 30 18.03 -5.78 16.59
CA ASP A 30 19.28 -5.19 16.05
C ASP A 30 20.60 -5.97 16.36
N GLY A 31 20.50 -7.17 16.94
CA GLY A 31 21.62 -8.08 17.18
C GLY A 31 21.79 -9.22 16.17
N VAL A 32 20.84 -9.56 15.28
CA VAL A 32 20.86 -10.88 14.59
C VAL A 32 20.70 -10.89 13.05
N GLY A 33 20.13 -9.88 12.38
CA GLY A 33 19.44 -10.17 11.10
C GLY A 33 19.69 -9.32 9.85
N ALA A 34 20.68 -8.42 9.81
CA ALA A 34 20.79 -7.37 8.76
C ALA A 34 20.95 -7.83 7.28
N LEU A 35 20.92 -9.14 6.97
CA LEU A 35 21.13 -9.67 5.61
C LEU A 35 19.89 -10.30 4.95
N GLU A 36 18.76 -10.49 5.66
CA GLU A 36 17.53 -11.06 5.07
C GLU A 36 16.58 -10.03 4.43
N GLY A 37 16.70 -8.73 4.76
CA GLY A 37 15.67 -7.71 4.46
C GLY A 37 15.42 -7.34 2.98
N LEU A 38 16.34 -7.65 2.05
CA LEU A 38 16.20 -7.18 0.65
C LEU A 38 15.24 -8.03 -0.20
N PHE A 39 15.19 -9.35 0.02
CA PHE A 39 14.29 -10.25 -0.72
C PHE A 39 12.91 -10.37 -0.06
N ASP A 40 12.80 -10.07 1.24
CA ASP A 40 11.50 -9.87 1.89
C ASP A 40 10.83 -8.57 1.40
N GLY A 41 11.63 -7.54 1.09
CA GLY A 41 11.18 -6.23 0.59
C GLY A 41 10.21 -6.25 -0.60
N LEU A 42 10.41 -7.13 -1.60
CA LEU A 42 9.56 -7.18 -2.81
C LEU A 42 8.17 -7.82 -2.59
N LEU A 43 8.04 -8.73 -1.61
CA LEU A 43 6.75 -9.28 -1.13
C LEU A 43 6.34 -8.70 0.23
N SER A 44 6.99 -7.61 0.66
CA SER A 44 6.81 -7.08 1.99
C SER A 44 5.42 -6.47 2.17
N LEU A 45 4.89 -6.57 3.39
CA LEU A 45 3.64 -5.91 3.77
C LEU A 45 3.60 -4.41 3.40
N PRO A 46 4.68 -3.62 3.60
CA PRO A 46 4.74 -2.23 3.14
C PRO A 46 4.53 -2.09 1.63
N VAL A 47 5.17 -2.91 0.81
CA VAL A 47 5.04 -2.82 -0.66
C VAL A 47 3.62 -3.13 -1.11
N ILE A 48 3.02 -4.21 -0.60
CA ILE A 48 1.62 -4.57 -0.91
C ILE A 48 0.67 -3.46 -0.45
N ALA A 49 0.86 -2.93 0.75
CA ALA A 49 0.05 -1.83 1.27
C ALA A 49 0.19 -0.55 0.42
N GLY A 50 1.40 -0.28 -0.10
CA GLY A 50 1.67 0.79 -1.05
C GLY A 50 0.88 0.63 -2.35
N PHE A 51 0.90 -0.56 -2.96
CA PHE A 51 0.11 -0.84 -4.17
C PHE A 51 -1.41 -0.74 -3.93
N VAL A 52 -1.91 -1.23 -2.79
CA VAL A 52 -3.33 -1.10 -2.42
C VAL A 52 -3.71 0.38 -2.25
N SER A 53 -2.84 1.18 -1.64
CA SER A 53 -3.02 2.63 -1.50
C SER A 53 -3.09 3.32 -2.87
N MET A 54 -2.14 2.99 -3.76
CA MET A 54 -2.10 3.52 -5.13
C MET A 54 -3.36 3.16 -5.92
N LEU A 55 -3.80 1.90 -5.85
CA LEU A 55 -5.03 1.42 -6.50
C LEU A 55 -6.26 2.17 -6.03
N GLY A 56 -6.37 2.38 -4.72
CA GLY A 56 -7.48 3.10 -4.13
C GLY A 56 -7.49 4.58 -4.51
N PHE A 57 -6.39 5.31 -4.32
CA PHE A 57 -6.36 6.74 -4.64
C PHE A 57 -6.40 7.01 -6.14
N GLY A 58 -5.65 6.26 -6.95
CA GLY A 58 -5.65 6.38 -8.42
C GLY A 58 -7.04 6.11 -9.00
N GLY A 59 -7.69 5.02 -8.56
CA GLY A 59 -9.05 4.72 -8.99
C GLY A 59 -10.09 5.71 -8.47
N ALA A 60 -9.90 6.26 -7.27
CA ALA A 60 -10.81 7.29 -6.73
C ALA A 60 -10.73 8.59 -7.55
N ILE A 61 -9.52 9.01 -7.94
CA ILE A 61 -9.30 10.18 -8.78
C ILE A 61 -9.96 9.96 -10.14
N VAL A 62 -9.67 8.86 -10.84
CA VAL A 62 -10.22 8.60 -12.18
C VAL A 62 -11.74 8.51 -12.14
N LEU A 63 -12.30 7.76 -11.19
CA LEU A 63 -13.74 7.62 -11.08
C LEU A 63 -14.43 8.94 -10.70
N GLY A 64 -13.75 9.80 -9.94
CA GLY A 64 -14.25 11.10 -9.50
C GLY A 64 -14.13 12.21 -10.54
N THR A 65 -13.12 12.19 -11.41
CA THR A 65 -12.83 13.30 -12.34
C THR A 65 -13.23 13.01 -13.79
N THR A 66 -13.30 11.74 -14.21
CA THR A 66 -13.46 11.38 -15.63
C THR A 66 -14.80 10.75 -15.98
N GLY A 67 -15.50 10.16 -15.01
CA GLY A 67 -16.74 9.43 -15.26
C GLY A 67 -16.57 8.14 -16.09
N LEU A 68 -15.34 7.68 -16.36
CA LEU A 68 -15.03 6.51 -17.20
C LEU A 68 -15.44 5.16 -16.60
N GLY A 69 -16.11 5.15 -15.44
CA GLY A 69 -16.59 3.94 -14.77
C GLY A 69 -15.51 3.22 -13.95
N ALA A 70 -15.95 2.22 -13.17
CA ALA A 70 -15.11 1.54 -12.19
C ALA A 70 -13.98 0.70 -12.82
N GLY A 71 -14.19 0.16 -14.02
CA GLY A 71 -13.19 -0.64 -14.73
C GLY A 71 -11.97 0.17 -15.15
N ALA A 72 -12.19 1.33 -15.78
CA ALA A 72 -11.10 2.25 -16.16
C ALA A 72 -10.36 2.77 -14.92
N ALA A 73 -11.10 3.07 -13.84
CA ALA A 73 -10.53 3.49 -12.57
C ALA A 73 -9.60 2.42 -11.95
N ALA A 74 -9.98 1.15 -12.00
CA ALA A 74 -9.13 0.06 -11.50
C ALA A 74 -7.84 -0.11 -12.32
N VAL A 75 -7.93 -0.01 -13.65
CA VAL A 75 -6.76 -0.16 -14.54
C VAL A 75 -5.76 0.96 -14.35
N VAL A 76 -6.21 2.20 -14.13
CA VAL A 76 -5.30 3.34 -13.92
C VAL A 76 -4.69 3.34 -12.51
N GLY A 77 -5.38 2.75 -11.53
CA GLY A 77 -4.87 2.63 -10.17
C GLY A 77 -3.88 1.48 -9.95
N ALA A 78 -3.89 0.45 -10.81
CA ALA A 78 -3.03 -0.72 -10.73
C ALA A 78 -1.65 -0.48 -11.37
#